data_AF-A0A016VB51-F1
#
_entry.id   AF-A0A016VB51-F1
#
_cell.length_a   1.000
_cell.length_b   1.000
_cell.length_c   1.000
_cell.angle_alpha   90.00
_cell.angle_beta   90.00
_cell.angle_gamma   90.00
#
_symmetry.space_group_name_H-M   'P 1'
#
loop_
_entity.id
_entity.type
_entity.pdbx_description
1 polymer ?
#
loop_
_entity_poly.entity_id
_entity_poly.type
_entity_poly.pdbx_seq_one_letter_code
_entity_poly.pdbx_strand_id
1 'polypeptide(L)'
;MSSTATRINKRKDSIGSPLHSVAKKYIVDQLNEEFYSSQVSLSLSAHMDTLSSFFDNATNVPRDVTDAFRAVQSLIKSAYKSPEQYVHERSLVIQGIPELPPSASSASRQMDVENKVMEILDALSVESRPCSVSRMGRPSEVRPPLTKVVLPSGSHYFMVLGKARRLRELP
;
A
#
# COMPACT_ATOMS: atom_id res chain seq x y z
N MET A 1 -12.04 68.30 -20.50
CA MET A 1 -12.68 67.74 -19.28
C MET A 1 -13.97 67.06 -19.70
N SER A 2 -14.00 65.73 -19.77
CA SER A 2 -15.17 64.90 -19.41
C SER A 2 -14.78 63.43 -19.52
N SER A 3 -14.90 62.71 -18.41
CA SER A 3 -14.56 61.30 -18.23
C SER A 3 -15.72 60.41 -18.66
N THR A 4 -15.43 59.34 -19.42
CA THR A 4 -16.31 58.16 -19.49
C THR A 4 -15.45 56.91 -19.38
N ALA A 5 -15.55 56.25 -18.22
CA ALA A 5 -14.91 54.98 -17.90
C ALA A 5 -15.81 53.82 -18.30
N THR A 6 -15.27 52.78 -18.95
CA THR A 6 -15.92 51.46 -19.03
C THR A 6 -14.91 50.30 -19.12
N ARG A 7 -14.44 49.88 -17.94
CA ARG A 7 -14.42 48.50 -17.40
C ARG A 7 -14.12 47.31 -18.34
N ILE A 8 -12.85 46.88 -18.40
CA ILE A 8 -12.35 45.54 -18.81
C ILE A 8 -11.05 45.35 -17.97
N ASN A 9 -10.83 44.39 -17.06
CA ASN A 9 -10.88 42.94 -17.10
C ASN A 9 -10.91 42.39 -15.66
N LYS A 10 -11.74 41.38 -15.36
CA LYS A 10 -11.74 40.68 -14.06
C LYS A 10 -11.45 39.20 -14.27
N ARG A 11 -10.26 38.79 -13.80
CA ARG A 11 -9.86 37.53 -13.17
C ARG A 11 -10.16 36.19 -13.88
N LYS A 12 -9.06 35.63 -14.41
CA LYS A 12 -8.53 34.27 -14.21
C LYS A 12 -9.28 33.41 -13.17
N ASP A 13 -10.05 32.45 -13.66
CA ASP A 13 -10.44 31.23 -12.93
C ASP A 13 -10.10 30.01 -13.80
N SER A 14 -8.86 29.53 -13.69
CA SER A 14 -8.51 28.19 -14.12
C SER A 14 -8.92 27.22 -13.01
N ILE A 15 -10.06 26.58 -13.18
CA ILE A 15 -10.50 25.45 -12.36
C ILE A 15 -9.48 24.32 -12.61
N GLY A 16 -8.48 24.24 -11.73
CA GLY A 16 -7.61 23.07 -11.63
C GLY A 16 -8.48 21.87 -11.24
N SER A 17 -8.53 20.87 -12.11
CA SER A 17 -9.29 19.64 -11.92
C SER A 17 -8.84 18.90 -10.64
N PRO A 18 -9.74 18.60 -9.69
CA PRO A 18 -9.40 17.93 -8.43
C PRO A 18 -8.86 16.50 -8.60
N LEU A 19 -9.13 15.87 -9.74
CA LEU A 19 -8.76 14.47 -10.00
C LEU A 19 -7.25 14.28 -10.16
N HIS A 20 -6.55 15.28 -10.71
CA HIS A 20 -5.11 15.15 -10.98
C HIS A 20 -4.24 15.39 -9.73
N SER A 21 -4.76 16.12 -8.73
CA SER A 21 -4.07 16.35 -7.46
C SER A 21 -4.27 15.18 -6.48
N VAL A 22 -5.45 14.57 -6.46
CA VAL A 22 -5.75 13.41 -5.60
C VAL A 22 -4.96 12.18 -6.02
N ALA A 23 -4.84 11.90 -7.33
CA ALA A 23 -4.03 10.79 -7.84
C ALA A 23 -2.54 10.95 -7.55
N LYS A 24 -2.00 12.18 -7.67
CA LYS A 24 -0.60 12.48 -7.31
C LYS A 24 -0.34 12.32 -5.81
N LYS A 25 -1.27 12.78 -4.96
CA LYS A 25 -1.16 12.61 -3.51
C LYS A 25 -1.14 11.11 -3.12
N TYR A 26 -1.97 10.30 -3.77
CA TYR A 26 -2.05 8.87 -3.49
C TYR A 26 -0.79 8.08 -3.83
N ILE A 27 -0.19 8.37 -4.98
CA ILE A 27 1.08 7.75 -5.40
C ILE A 27 2.21 8.16 -4.44
N VAL A 28 2.21 9.41 -3.98
CA VAL A 28 3.20 9.92 -3.02
C VAL A 28 3.03 9.26 -1.65
N ASP A 29 1.81 9.03 -1.18
CA ASP A 29 1.55 8.41 0.13
C ASP A 29 1.88 6.89 0.15
N GLN A 30 1.56 6.14 -0.92
CA GLN A 30 1.93 4.72 -1.05
C GLN A 30 3.44 4.52 -1.22
N LEU A 31 4.09 5.33 -2.07
CA LEU A 31 5.54 5.30 -2.21
C LEU A 31 6.22 5.75 -0.91
N ASN A 32 5.67 6.73 -0.19
CA ASN A 32 6.23 7.15 1.08
C ASN A 32 6.20 6.04 2.13
N GLU A 33 5.13 5.26 2.27
CA GLU A 33 5.05 4.16 3.26
C GLU A 33 6.04 3.02 2.94
N GLU A 34 6.12 2.57 1.68
CA GLU A 34 7.08 1.54 1.26
C GLU A 34 8.54 2.05 1.33
N PHE A 35 8.76 3.32 0.99
CA PHE A 35 10.08 3.96 1.04
C PHE A 35 10.52 4.27 2.48
N TYR A 36 9.62 4.69 3.37
CA TYR A 36 9.90 4.88 4.80
C TYR A 36 10.21 3.54 5.46
N SER A 37 9.39 2.51 5.21
CA SER A 37 9.62 1.20 5.78
C SER A 37 10.96 0.62 5.30
N SER A 38 11.34 0.85 4.05
CA SER A 38 12.63 0.40 3.49
C SER A 38 13.82 1.18 4.03
N GLN A 39 13.72 2.51 4.21
CA GLN A 39 14.78 3.30 4.84
C GLN A 39 14.95 2.96 6.33
N VAL A 40 13.86 2.80 7.07
CA VAL A 40 13.89 2.40 8.49
C VAL A 40 14.46 0.98 8.63
N SER A 41 14.14 0.07 7.71
CA SER A 41 14.71 -1.30 7.64
C SER A 41 16.24 -1.30 7.51
N LEU A 42 16.75 -0.58 6.52
CA LEU A 42 18.18 -0.48 6.23
C LEU A 42 18.93 0.21 7.37
N SER A 43 18.32 1.25 7.94
CA SER A 43 18.80 1.94 9.14
C SER A 43 18.90 0.99 10.34
N LEU A 44 17.85 0.22 10.63
CA LEU A 44 17.80 -0.63 11.82
C LEU A 44 18.82 -1.78 11.77
N SER A 45 19.00 -2.44 10.63
CA SER A 45 19.98 -3.53 10.52
C SER A 45 21.40 -2.99 10.71
N ALA A 46 21.76 -1.88 10.06
CA ALA A 46 23.07 -1.26 10.20
C ALA A 46 23.35 -0.84 11.65
N HIS A 47 22.35 -0.30 12.35
CA HIS A 47 22.48 0.02 13.77
C HIS A 47 22.64 -1.23 14.65
N MET A 48 21.90 -2.31 14.37
CA MET A 48 22.03 -3.59 15.10
C MET A 48 23.40 -4.23 14.92
N ASP A 49 23.99 -4.12 13.73
CA ASP A 49 25.32 -4.64 13.44
C ASP A 49 26.40 -3.78 14.11
N THR A 50 26.25 -2.46 14.07
CA THR A 50 27.14 -1.52 14.78
C THR A 50 27.14 -1.81 16.29
N LEU A 51 25.96 -1.93 16.90
CA LEU A 51 25.86 -2.26 18.33
C LEU A 51 26.44 -3.65 18.64
N SER A 52 26.21 -4.64 17.78
CA SER A 52 26.79 -5.97 17.95
C SER A 52 28.32 -5.89 18.00
N SER A 53 28.93 -5.19 17.04
CA SER A 53 30.38 -5.00 17.02
C SER A 53 30.92 -4.24 18.23
N PHE A 54 30.16 -3.30 18.80
CA PHE A 54 30.54 -2.64 20.06
C PHE A 54 30.58 -3.65 21.21
N PHE A 55 29.51 -4.43 21.41
CA PHE A 55 29.42 -5.40 22.50
C PHE A 55 30.43 -6.56 22.36
N ASP A 56 30.83 -6.90 21.14
CA ASP A 56 31.84 -7.95 20.89
C ASP A 56 33.27 -7.48 21.19
N ASN A 57 33.54 -6.17 21.07
CA ASN A 57 34.88 -5.60 21.26
C ASN A 57 35.05 -4.86 22.60
N ALA A 58 33.97 -4.61 23.34
CA ALA A 58 34.02 -3.87 24.58
C ALA A 58 34.50 -4.74 25.75
N THR A 59 35.59 -4.33 26.41
CA THR A 59 36.18 -5.06 27.55
C THR A 59 35.59 -4.67 28.92
N ASN A 60 34.84 -3.56 28.99
CA ASN A 60 34.32 -2.98 30.23
C ASN A 60 32.79 -3.01 30.34
N VAL A 61 32.11 -3.89 29.60
CA VAL A 61 30.65 -4.01 29.64
C VAL A 61 30.26 -5.18 30.53
N PRO A 62 29.40 -4.97 31.55
CA PRO A 62 28.89 -6.07 32.37
C PRO A 62 28.18 -7.12 31.54
N ARG A 63 28.40 -8.39 31.88
CA ARG A 63 27.84 -9.53 31.13
C ARG A 63 26.32 -9.47 31.00
N ASP A 64 25.62 -9.09 32.08
CA ASP A 64 24.17 -8.97 32.11
C ASP A 64 23.63 -7.97 31.07
N VAL A 65 24.39 -6.91 30.79
CA VAL A 65 24.03 -5.91 29.77
C VAL A 65 24.19 -6.49 28.37
N THR A 66 25.27 -7.22 28.13
CA THR A 66 25.49 -7.92 26.85
C THR A 66 24.41 -8.97 26.61
N ASP A 67 24.08 -9.77 27.62
CA ASP A 67 23.04 -10.79 27.54
C ASP A 67 21.66 -10.16 27.30
N ALA A 68 21.33 -9.06 27.98
CA ALA A 68 20.12 -8.29 27.74
C ALA A 68 20.06 -7.74 26.31
N PHE A 69 21.15 -7.16 25.79
CA PHE A 69 21.22 -6.69 24.41
C PHE A 69 20.98 -7.83 23.42
N ARG A 70 21.63 -8.98 23.61
CA ARG A 70 21.46 -10.16 22.74
C ARG A 70 20.03 -10.70 22.78
N ALA A 71 19.39 -10.71 23.95
CA ALA A 71 17.99 -11.10 24.09
C ALA A 71 17.06 -10.15 23.30
N VAL A 72 17.25 -8.84 23.44
CA VAL A 72 16.49 -7.82 22.69
C VAL A 72 16.76 -7.92 21.20
N GLN A 73 18.01 -8.10 20.79
CA GLN A 73 18.39 -8.27 19.39
C GLN A 73 17.72 -9.51 18.78
N SER A 74 17.69 -10.63 19.51
CA SER A 74 17.00 -11.85 19.09
C SER A 74 15.50 -11.62 18.95
N LEU A 75 14.87 -10.95 19.91
CA LEU A 75 13.45 -10.62 19.86
C LEU A 75 13.13 -9.73 18.65
N ILE A 76 13.90 -8.66 18.44
CA ILE A 76 13.71 -7.76 17.31
C ILE A 76 13.89 -8.51 16.00
N LYS A 77 14.96 -9.29 15.84
CA LYS A 77 15.18 -10.09 14.62
C LYS A 77 14.04 -11.07 14.34
N SER A 78 13.45 -11.66 15.39
CA SER A 78 12.32 -12.59 15.26
C SER A 78 10.99 -11.91 14.95
N ALA A 79 10.77 -10.71 15.48
CA ALA A 79 9.55 -9.92 15.26
C ALA A 79 9.61 -9.14 13.94
N TYR A 80 10.83 -8.83 13.48
CA TYR A 80 11.06 -8.11 12.24
C TYR A 80 10.74 -9.02 11.06
N LYS A 81 9.73 -8.63 10.29
CA LYS A 81 9.39 -9.26 9.03
C LYS A 81 10.05 -8.48 7.91
N SER A 82 10.50 -9.18 6.88
CA SER A 82 10.91 -8.47 5.66
C SER A 82 9.72 -7.66 5.13
N PRO A 83 9.95 -6.50 4.49
CA PRO A 83 8.88 -5.71 3.89
C PRO A 83 7.98 -6.56 2.97
N GLU A 84 8.58 -7.48 2.22
CA GLU A 84 7.88 -8.40 1.31
C GLU A 84 6.97 -9.36 2.09
N GLN A 85 7.44 -9.90 3.21
CA GLN A 85 6.66 -10.78 4.07
C GLN A 85 5.50 -10.03 4.73
N TYR A 86 5.74 -8.79 5.16
CA TYR A 86 4.70 -7.91 5.72
C TYR A 86 3.61 -7.54 4.70
N VAL A 87 3.97 -7.37 3.42
CA VAL A 87 3.00 -7.21 2.32
C VAL A 87 2.27 -8.52 2.06
N HIS A 88 2.99 -9.64 2.03
CA HIS A 88 2.42 -10.95 1.74
C HIS A 88 1.32 -11.37 2.73
N GLU A 89 1.55 -11.18 4.03
CA GLU A 89 0.60 -11.54 5.10
C GLU A 89 -0.71 -10.75 5.07
N ARG A 90 -0.74 -9.62 4.35
CA ARG A 90 -1.93 -8.77 4.18
C ARG A 90 -2.44 -8.79 2.74
N SER A 91 -1.88 -9.67 1.91
CA SER A 91 -2.26 -9.82 0.51
C SER A 91 -3.28 -10.93 0.35
N LEU A 92 -4.30 -10.69 -0.46
CA LEU A 92 -5.22 -11.73 -0.95
C LEU A 92 -5.25 -11.75 -2.48
N VAL A 93 -5.77 -12.83 -3.04
CA VAL A 93 -5.91 -13.01 -4.48
C VAL A 93 -7.38 -13.26 -4.80
N ILE A 94 -7.94 -12.46 -5.71
CA ILE A 94 -9.30 -12.59 -6.21
C ILE A 94 -9.24 -13.10 -7.65
N GLN A 95 -10.03 -14.12 -7.95
CA GLN A 95 -10.19 -14.66 -9.30
C GLN A 95 -11.54 -14.21 -9.88
N GLY A 96 -11.57 -14.00 -11.20
CA GLY A 96 -12.83 -13.80 -11.93
C GLY A 96 -13.28 -12.34 -12.06
N ILE A 97 -12.48 -11.37 -11.62
CA ILE A 97 -12.77 -9.95 -11.87
C ILE A 97 -12.63 -9.65 -13.37
N PRO A 98 -13.72 -9.30 -14.10
CA PRO A 98 -13.66 -9.04 -15.53
C PRO A 98 -12.72 -7.87 -15.83
N GLU A 99 -11.97 -7.96 -16.93
CA GLU A 99 -11.04 -6.92 -17.35
C GLU A 99 -11.66 -6.06 -18.46
N LEU A 100 -11.34 -4.77 -18.44
CA LEU A 100 -11.62 -3.89 -19.57
C LEU A 100 -10.85 -4.34 -20.81
N PRO A 101 -11.38 -4.08 -22.03
CA PRO A 101 -10.75 -4.53 -23.26
C PRO A 101 -9.33 -3.96 -23.42
N PRO A 102 -8.44 -4.66 -24.17
CA PRO A 102 -7.08 -4.20 -24.41
C PRO A 102 -7.00 -2.82 -25.09
N SER A 103 -8.06 -2.41 -25.80
CA SER A 103 -8.21 -1.10 -26.42
C SER A 103 -8.34 0.05 -25.42
N ALA A 104 -8.74 -0.22 -24.18
CA ALA A 104 -8.78 0.78 -23.11
C ALA A 104 -7.36 1.19 -22.70
N SER A 105 -7.20 2.42 -22.18
CA SER A 105 -5.92 2.86 -21.64
C SER A 105 -5.52 2.04 -20.40
N SER A 106 -4.21 1.90 -20.13
CA SER A 106 -3.72 1.22 -18.93
C SER A 106 -4.26 1.86 -17.64
N ALA A 107 -4.35 3.19 -17.59
CA ALA A 107 -4.92 3.93 -16.46
C ALA A 107 -6.41 3.60 -16.26
N SER A 108 -7.19 3.54 -17.34
CA SER A 108 -8.60 3.14 -17.28
C SER A 108 -8.77 1.71 -16.78
N ARG A 109 -7.95 0.77 -17.26
CA ARG A 109 -7.98 -0.64 -16.78
C ARG A 109 -7.63 -0.76 -15.31
N GLN A 110 -6.62 -0.01 -14.86
CA GLN A 110 -6.20 0.00 -13.46
C GLN A 110 -7.30 0.55 -12.54
N MET A 111 -7.91 1.68 -12.92
CA MET A 111 -9.01 2.28 -12.17
C MET A 111 -10.24 1.36 -12.12
N ASP A 112 -10.56 0.68 -13.21
CA ASP A 112 -11.66 -0.28 -13.27
C ASP A 112 -11.45 -1.47 -12.33
N VAL A 113 -10.26 -2.07 -12.28
CA VAL A 113 -9.99 -3.17 -11.35
C VAL A 113 -10.01 -2.69 -9.89
N GLU A 114 -9.50 -1.50 -9.61
CA GLU A 114 -9.57 -0.91 -8.26
C GLU A 114 -11.02 -0.68 -7.81
N ASN A 115 -11.86 -0.12 -8.68
CA ASN A 115 -13.28 0.11 -8.38
C ASN A 115 -14.02 -1.21 -8.13
N LYS A 116 -13.82 -2.23 -8.97
CA LYS A 116 -14.42 -3.56 -8.78
C LYS A 116 -13.96 -4.22 -7.48
N VAL A 117 -12.69 -4.06 -7.10
CA VAL A 117 -12.20 -4.55 -5.79
C VAL A 117 -12.88 -3.82 -4.64
N MET A 118 -13.07 -2.50 -4.75
CA MET A 118 -13.81 -1.73 -3.74
C MET A 118 -15.27 -2.18 -3.62
N GLU A 119 -15.96 -2.45 -4.73
CA GLU A 119 -17.32 -3.00 -4.74
C GLU A 119 -17.40 -4.36 -4.03
N ILE A 120 -16.41 -5.24 -4.23
CA ILE A 120 -16.34 -6.53 -3.52
C ILE A 120 -16.17 -6.32 -2.02
N LEU A 121 -15.30 -5.38 -1.60
CA LEU A 121 -15.10 -5.08 -0.18
C LEU A 121 -16.35 -4.48 0.46
N ASP A 122 -17.05 -3.61 -0.26
CA ASP A 122 -18.31 -3.01 0.17
C ASP A 122 -19.42 -4.08 0.33
N ALA A 123 -19.53 -5.01 -0.63
CA ALA A 123 -20.46 -6.13 -0.55
C ALA A 123 -20.16 -7.07 0.64
N LEU A 124 -18.90 -7.15 1.05
CA LEU A 124 -18.48 -7.84 2.28
C LEU A 124 -18.63 -6.99 3.55
N SER A 125 -19.09 -5.75 3.44
CA SER A 125 -19.14 -4.77 4.54
C SER A 125 -17.78 -4.64 5.22
N VAL A 126 -16.73 -4.52 4.42
CA VAL A 126 -15.35 -4.30 4.86
C VAL A 126 -14.94 -2.90 4.45
N GLU A 127 -14.96 -1.98 5.42
CA GLU A 127 -14.52 -0.60 5.23
C GLU A 127 -13.00 -0.55 5.19
N SER A 128 -12.43 -0.69 3.99
CA SER A 128 -10.99 -0.66 3.78
C SER A 128 -10.68 -0.15 2.40
N ARG A 129 -9.67 0.72 2.30
CA ARG A 129 -9.05 1.05 1.03
C ARG A 129 -7.78 0.21 0.84
N PRO A 130 -7.70 -0.66 -0.17
CA PRO A 130 -6.49 -1.41 -0.46
C PRO A 130 -5.25 -0.51 -0.62
N CYS A 131 -4.12 -0.98 -0.12
CA CYS A 131 -2.81 -0.36 -0.31
C CYS A 131 -2.29 -0.57 -1.73
N SER A 132 -2.70 -1.65 -2.41
CA SER A 132 -2.33 -1.89 -3.80
C SER A 132 -3.29 -2.92 -4.41
N VAL A 133 -3.60 -2.74 -5.69
CA VAL A 133 -4.37 -3.67 -6.50
C VAL A 133 -3.60 -3.90 -7.79
N SER A 134 -3.34 -5.15 -8.14
CA SER A 134 -2.51 -5.46 -9.32
C SER A 134 -2.99 -6.73 -10.00
N ARG A 135 -3.01 -6.74 -11.34
CA ARG A 135 -3.23 -7.97 -12.10
C ARG A 135 -1.97 -8.85 -12.03
N MET A 136 -2.20 -10.14 -11.88
CA MET A 136 -1.18 -11.18 -11.81
C MET A 136 -1.31 -12.16 -12.98
N GLY A 137 -0.16 -12.62 -13.45
CA GLY A 137 -0.06 -13.64 -14.50
C GLY A 137 -0.11 -13.07 -15.91
N ARG A 138 -0.20 -13.97 -16.89
CA ARG A 138 -0.28 -13.61 -18.30
C ARG A 138 -1.74 -13.36 -18.69
N PRO A 139 -2.02 -12.37 -19.56
CA PRO A 139 -3.35 -12.20 -20.14
C PRO A 139 -3.81 -13.50 -20.81
N SER A 140 -5.07 -13.86 -20.61
CA SER A 140 -5.71 -15.01 -21.27
C SER A 140 -7.06 -14.57 -21.81
N GLU A 141 -7.37 -14.98 -23.04
CA GLU A 141 -8.68 -14.73 -23.65
C GLU A 141 -9.79 -15.57 -23.02
N VAL A 142 -9.42 -16.68 -22.37
CA VAL A 142 -10.38 -17.66 -21.83
C VAL A 142 -10.78 -17.32 -20.40
N ARG A 143 -9.89 -16.70 -19.61
CA ARG A 143 -10.11 -16.42 -18.19
C ARG A 143 -9.52 -15.08 -17.78
N PRO A 144 -10.26 -14.25 -17.02
CA PRO A 144 -9.69 -13.05 -16.45
C PRO A 144 -8.46 -13.36 -15.57
N PRO A 145 -7.40 -12.54 -15.62
CA PRO A 145 -6.22 -12.72 -14.79
C PRO A 145 -6.56 -12.56 -13.31
N LEU A 146 -5.73 -13.18 -12.47
CA LEU A 146 -5.84 -13.06 -11.01
C LEU A 146 -5.59 -11.61 -10.59
N THR A 147 -6.26 -11.15 -9.54
CA THR A 147 -6.06 -9.82 -8.97
C THR A 147 -5.49 -9.95 -7.57
N LYS A 148 -4.26 -9.49 -7.37
CA LYS A 148 -3.67 -9.33 -6.03
C LYS A 148 -4.16 -8.05 -5.40
N VAL A 149 -4.54 -8.14 -4.14
CA VAL A 149 -5.00 -7.00 -3.33
C VAL A 149 -4.20 -6.98 -2.04
N VAL A 150 -3.53 -5.89 -1.74
CA VAL A 150 -2.82 -5.67 -0.47
C VAL A 150 -3.70 -4.82 0.43
N LEU A 151 -3.99 -5.30 1.63
CA LEU A 151 -4.85 -4.60 2.59
C LEU A 151 -4.03 -3.80 3.62
N PRO A 152 -4.63 -2.78 4.28
CA PRO A 152 -3.95 -1.95 5.26
C PRO A 152 -3.37 -2.72 6.45
N SER A 153 -4.00 -3.82 6.87
CA SER A 153 -3.57 -4.62 8.01
C SER A 153 -3.95 -6.09 7.88
N GLY A 154 -3.36 -6.94 8.72
CA GLY A 154 -3.75 -8.35 8.82
C GLY A 154 -5.18 -8.52 9.32
N SER A 155 -5.68 -7.61 10.16
CA SER A 155 -7.08 -7.65 10.63
C SER A 155 -8.07 -7.49 9.48
N HIS A 156 -7.80 -6.59 8.53
CA HIS A 156 -8.62 -6.47 7.31
C HIS A 156 -8.58 -7.75 6.49
N TYR A 157 -7.40 -8.35 6.33
CA TYR A 157 -7.24 -9.63 5.62
C TYR A 157 -8.12 -10.73 6.22
N PHE A 158 -8.04 -10.95 7.54
CA PHE A 158 -8.87 -11.95 8.21
C PHE A 158 -10.37 -11.62 8.14
N MET A 159 -10.73 -10.34 8.22
CA MET A 159 -12.12 -9.91 8.11
C MET A 159 -12.69 -10.19 6.72
N VAL A 160 -11.94 -9.91 5.66
CA VAL A 160 -12.36 -10.24 4.28
C VAL A 160 -12.53 -11.74 4.12
N LEU A 161 -11.55 -12.54 4.55
CA LEU A 161 -11.64 -14.00 4.43
C LEU A 161 -12.79 -14.61 5.24
N GLY A 162 -13.03 -14.10 6.45
CA GLY A 162 -14.13 -14.55 7.30
C GLY A 162 -15.50 -14.32 6.67
N LYS A 163 -15.65 -13.25 5.88
CA LYS A 163 -16.90 -12.89 5.20
C LYS A 163 -16.99 -13.37 3.75
N ALA A 164 -15.89 -13.84 3.15
CA ALA A 164 -15.79 -14.19 1.73
C ALA A 164 -16.86 -15.18 1.23
N ARG A 165 -17.36 -16.07 2.10
CA ARG A 165 -18.46 -16.99 1.75
C ARG A 165 -19.74 -16.28 1.30
N ARG A 166 -20.01 -15.07 1.82
CA ARG A 166 -21.17 -14.25 1.46
C ARG A 166 -21.19 -13.90 -0.03
N LEU A 167 -20.04 -13.85 -0.70
CA LEU A 167 -19.96 -13.61 -2.15
C LEU A 167 -20.69 -14.67 -2.98
N ARG A 168 -20.92 -15.87 -2.43
CA ARG A 168 -21.70 -16.93 -3.12
C ARG A 168 -23.20 -16.73 -3.00
N GLU A 169 -23.63 -15.94 -2.03
CA GLU A 169 -25.04 -15.67 -1.71
C GLU A 169 -25.50 -14.34 -2.31
N LEU A 170 -24.58 -13.55 -2.86
CA LEU A 170 -24.92 -12.34 -3.58
C LEU A 170 -25.54 -12.70 -4.94
N PRO A 171 -26.65 -12.05 -5.31
CA PRO A 171 -27.36 -12.28 -6.56
C PRO A 171 -26.55 -11.84 -7.80
#